data_AF-A0A7C3NUW4-F1
#
_entry.id   AF-A0A7C3NUW4-F1
#
_cell.length_a   1.000
_cell.length_b   1.000
_cell.length_c   1.000
_cell.angle_alpha   90.00
_cell.angle_beta   90.00
_cell.angle_gamma   90.00
#
_symmetry.space_group_name_H-M   'P 1'
#
loop_
_entity.id
_entity.type
_entity.pdbx_description
1 polymer ?
#
loop_
_entity_poly.entity_id
_entity_poly.type
_entity_poly.pdbx_seq_one_letter_code
_entity_poly.pdbx_strand_id
1 'polypeptide(L)' 'MPKIAVDAMGGDYAPAAVIEGALLAARDLDVEIVLVGQIEAIERELAKHRNPPP' A
#
# COMPACT_ATOMS: atom_id res chain seq x y z
N MET A 1 -4.00 9.00 -16.19
CA MET A 1 -3.85 8.53 -14.81
C MET A 1 -3.41 9.64 -13.88
N PRO A 2 -4.22 9.99 -12.86
CA PRO A 2 -3.77 10.81 -11.75
C PRO A 2 -2.76 10.05 -10.87
N LYS A 3 -1.86 10.80 -10.25
CA LYS A 3 -0.87 10.30 -9.27
C LYS A 3 -1.31 10.71 -7.87
N ILE A 4 -1.47 9.75 -6.97
CA ILE A 4 -2.04 9.95 -5.64
C ILE A 4 -0.99 9.53 -4.60
N ALA A 5 -0.62 10.46 -3.72
CA ALA A 5 0.20 10.15 -2.55
C ALA A 5 -0.71 9.69 -1.41
N VAL A 6 -0.37 8.56 -0.79
CA VAL A 6 -1.12 7.95 0.33
C VAL A 6 -0.19 7.83 1.53
N ASP A 7 -0.58 8.41 2.66
CA ASP A 7 0.12 8.20 3.93
C ASP A 7 -0.10 6.78 4.42
N ALA A 8 0.94 5.95 4.33
CA ALA A 8 0.90 4.56 4.73
C ALA A 8 0.93 4.37 6.25
N MET A 9 1.18 5.42 7.04
CA MET A 9 1.42 5.31 8.49
C MET A 9 0.22 5.75 9.34
N GLY A 10 -0.77 6.39 8.72
CA GLY A 10 -1.93 6.93 9.42
C GLY A 10 -3.01 5.88 9.71
N GLY A 11 -3.43 5.81 10.98
CA GLY A 11 -4.58 5.01 11.42
C GLY A 11 -4.19 3.80 12.29
N ASP A 12 -5.18 3.26 13.00
CA ASP A 12 -4.98 2.23 14.03
C ASP A 12 -4.42 0.90 13.47
N TYR A 13 -4.69 0.63 12.18
CA TYR A 13 -4.29 -0.60 11.49
C TYR A 13 -3.21 -0.35 10.42
N ALA A 14 -2.54 0.81 10.47
CA ALA A 14 -1.42 1.11 9.59
C ALA A 14 -0.16 0.29 9.98
N PRO A 15 0.73 -0.03 9.03
CA PRO A 15 0.59 0.24 7.59
C PRO A 15 -0.23 -0.80 6.81
N ALA A 16 -0.61 -1.91 7.45
CA ALA A 16 -1.24 -3.06 6.79
C ALA A 16 -2.54 -2.71 6.04
N ALA A 17 -3.53 -2.12 6.72
CA ALA A 17 -4.81 -1.83 6.10
C ALA A 17 -4.70 -0.78 4.97
N VAL A 18 -3.79 0.19 5.12
CA VAL A 18 -3.58 1.22 4.10
C VAL A 18 -2.92 0.63 2.86
N ILE A 19 -1.91 -0.21 3.04
CA ILE A 19 -1.21 -0.87 1.93
C ILE A 19 -2.14 -1.84 1.21
N GLU A 20 -2.96 -2.61 1.93
CA GLU A 20 -3.97 -3.47 1.31
C GLU A 20 -4.93 -2.68 0.42
N GLY A 21 -5.52 -1.60 0.95
CA GLY A 21 -6.41 -0.73 0.19
C GLY A 21 -5.74 -0.07 -1.02
N ALA A 22 -4.49 0.38 -0.86
CA ALA A 22 -3.69 0.95 -1.94
C ALA A 22 -3.41 -0.07 -3.06
N LEU A 23 -3.08 -1.32 -2.72
CA LEU A 23 -2.86 -2.37 -3.70
C LEU A 23 -4.14 -2.70 -4.47
N LEU A 24 -5.28 -2.78 -3.77
CA LEU A 24 -6.59 -2.98 -4.41
C LEU A 24 -6.92 -1.84 -5.38
N ALA A 25 -6.75 -0.59 -4.96
CA ALA A 25 -7.00 0.59 -5.79
C ALA A 25 -6.08 0.66 -7.02
N ALA A 26 -4.79 0.36 -6.85
CA ALA A 26 -3.83 0.33 -7.96
C ALA A 26 -4.14 -0.78 -8.99
N ARG A 27 -4.82 -1.86 -8.58
CA ARG A 27 -5.27 -2.93 -9.47
C ARG A 27 -6.57 -2.59 -10.20
N ASP A 28 -7.53 -2.01 -9.48
CA ASP A 28 -8.92 -1.89 -9.95
C ASP A 28 -9.22 -0.53 -10.59
N LEU A 29 -8.37 0.48 -10.39
CA LEU A 29 -8.56 1.84 -10.89
C LEU A 29 -7.40 2.28 -11.79
N ASP A 30 -7.67 3.18 -12.73
CA ASP A 30 -6.66 3.80 -13.60
C ASP A 30 -5.91 4.93 -12.85
N VAL A 31 -5.12 4.56 -11.83
CA VAL A 31 -4.39 5.50 -10.96
C VAL A 31 -2.97 5.01 -10.64
N GLU A 32 -2.05 5.94 -10.41
CA GLU A 32 -0.72 5.64 -9.87
C GLU A 32 -0.69 6.00 -8.37
N ILE A 33 -0.33 5.05 -7.52
CA ILE A 33 -0.25 5.27 -6.06
C ILE A 33 1.20 5.35 -5.59
N VAL A 34 1.49 6.39 -4.81
CA VAL A 34 2.77 6.61 -4.14
C VAL A 34 2.54 6.49 -2.63
N LEU A 35 3.10 5.44 -2.02
CA LEU A 35 3.06 5.27 -0.57
C LEU A 35 4.09 6.18 0.10
N VAL A 36 3.65 6.97 1.06
CA VAL A 36 4.48 7.91 1.84
C VAL A 36 4.54 7.41 3.29
N GLY A 37 5.73 7.29 3.84
CA GLY A 37 5.91 6.79 5.22
C GLY A 37 7.28 6.20 5.45
N GLN A 38 7.39 5.37 6.49
CA GLN A 38 8.63 4.68 6.85
C GLN A 38 8.90 3.53 5.88
N ILE A 39 9.97 3.65 5.09
CA ILE A 39 10.26 2.74 3.97
C ILE A 39 10.37 1.28 4.43
N GLU A 40 11.03 1.00 5.56
CA GLU A 40 11.24 -0.37 6.01
C GLU A 40 9.93 -1.02 6.48
N ALA A 41 9.01 -0.25 7.05
CA ALA A 41 7.69 -0.75 7.44
C ALA A 41 6.84 -1.06 6.21
N ILE A 42 6.86 -0.16 5.21
CA ILE A 42 6.15 -0.32 3.94
C ILE A 42 6.68 -1.54 3.17
N GLU A 43 7.99 -1.67 3.02
CA GLU A 43 8.63 -2.78 2.30
C GLU A 43 8.33 -4.13 2.96
N ARG A 44 8.39 -4.21 4.30
CA ARG A 44 8.03 -5.43 5.05
C ARG A 44 6.59 -5.83 4.81
N GLU A 45 5.67 -4.87 4.77
CA GLU A 45 4.26 -5.17 4.53
C GLU A 45 4.02 -5.58 3.08
N LEU A 46 4.56 -4.84 2.11
CA LEU A 46 4.47 -5.19 0.69
C LEU A 46 5.03 -6.58 0.39
N ALA A 47 6.07 -7.04 1.10
CA ALA A 47 6.62 -8.37 0.95
C ALA A 47 5.59 -9.48 1.27
N LYS A 48 4.65 -9.24 2.20
CA LYS A 48 3.58 -10.20 2.54
C LYS A 48 2.57 -10.38 1.41
N HIS A 49 2.40 -9.37 0.55
CA HIS A 49 1.49 -9.43 -0.60
C HIS A 49 2.14 -9.98 -1.88
N ARG A 50 3.48 -10.15 -1.91
CA ARG A 50 4.20 -10.66 -3.08
C ARG A 50 4.14 -12.18 -3.26
N ASN A 51 3.87 -12.94 -2.20
CA ASN A 51 3.66 -14.38 -2.23
C ASN A 51 2.34 -14.72 -1.54
N PRO A 52 1.23 -14.98 -2.27
CA PRO A 52 0.10 -15.64 -1.65
C PRO A 52 0.54 -17.03 -1.15
N PRO A 53 -0.10 -17.58 -0.09
CA PRO A 53 0.10 -18.98 0.27
C PRO A 53 -0.22 -19.88 -0.94
N PRO A 54 0.44 -21.06 -1.05
CA PRO A 54 0.24 -21.98 -2.17
C PRO A 54 -1.22 -22.45 -2.30
#